data_AF-A0A939JHP2-F1
#
_entry.id   AF-A0A939JHP2-F1
#
_cell.length_a   1.000
_cell.length_b   1.000
_cell.length_c   1.000
_cell.angle_alpha   90.00
_cell.angle_beta   90.00
_cell.angle_gamma   90.00
#
_symmetry.space_group_name_H-M   'P 1'
#
loop_
_entity.id
_entity.type
_entity.pdbx_description
1 polymer ?
#
loop_
_entity_poly.entity_id
_entity_poly.type
_entity_poly.pdbx_seq_one_letter_code
_entity_poly.pdbx_strand_id
1 'polypeptide(L)'
;MGIKVKVTLGVAAGIVALSACSATTDDKSGNSSSDKGASVSDTADKKTDKKTDKKTDKKSAKKPAKKAAGSQAEQFKAFVNKNGSAKEKSAVAHITKVQGADKQNDVMDTADVYTDFTGGLMGEGAAPAELITSAFKDWKQSKNGLVTVYDASGETITNSEF
;
A
#
# COMPACT_ATOMS: atom_id res chain seq x y z
N MET A 1 -16.45 -15.70 -50.22
CA MET A 1 -15.73 -15.60 -48.92
C MET A 1 -16.32 -14.44 -48.13
N GLY A 2 -17.14 -14.75 -47.12
CA GLY A 2 -17.51 -13.81 -46.04
C GLY A 2 -16.33 -13.63 -45.08
N ILE A 3 -16.28 -12.64 -44.19
CA ILE A 3 -17.33 -12.18 -43.28
C ILE A 3 -17.14 -10.67 -43.04
N LYS A 4 -18.25 -9.91 -42.99
CA LYS A 4 -18.29 -8.53 -42.51
C LYS A 4 -18.61 -8.53 -41.02
N VAL A 5 -17.76 -7.94 -40.18
CA VAL A 5 -18.04 -7.74 -38.75
C VAL A 5 -18.29 -6.25 -38.52
N LYS A 6 -19.54 -5.91 -38.19
CA LYS A 6 -19.96 -4.62 -37.64
C LYS A 6 -20.00 -4.76 -36.13
N VAL A 7 -19.17 -3.99 -35.42
CA VAL A 7 -19.28 -3.84 -33.96
C VAL A 7 -19.86 -2.46 -33.69
N THR A 8 -21.12 -2.45 -33.24
CA THR A 8 -21.80 -1.27 -32.70
C THR A 8 -21.70 -1.38 -31.18
N LEU A 9 -20.91 -0.51 -30.54
CA LEU A 9 -20.86 -0.40 -29.08
C LEU A 9 -21.56 0.91 -28.68
N GLY A 10 -22.79 0.79 -28.20
CA GLY A 10 -23.55 1.89 -27.64
C GLY A 10 -23.01 2.27 -26.25
N VAL A 11 -22.68 3.54 -26.06
CA VAL A 11 -22.39 4.12 -24.74
C VAL A 11 -23.62 4.94 -24.32
N ALA A 12 -24.30 4.45 -23.29
CA ALA A 12 -25.26 5.23 -22.52
C ALA A 12 -24.50 5.84 -21.33
N ALA A 13 -24.31 7.16 -21.34
CA ALA A 13 -23.76 7.91 -20.22
C ALA A 13 -24.91 8.67 -19.52
N GLY A 14 -25.42 8.08 -18.44
CA GLY A 14 -26.33 8.75 -17.51
C GLY A 14 -25.51 9.56 -16.50
N ILE A 15 -25.63 10.88 -16.56
CA ILE A 15 -25.01 11.82 -15.62
C ILE A 15 -25.85 11.84 -14.34
N VAL A 16 -25.28 11.42 -13.21
CA VAL A 16 -25.86 11.62 -11.88
C VAL A 16 -25.11 12.77 -11.21
N ALA A 17 -25.82 13.86 -10.96
CA ALA A 17 -25.32 15.04 -10.27
C ALA A 17 -25.33 14.84 -8.75
N LEU A 18 -24.17 15.07 -8.13
CA LEU A 18 -23.98 15.40 -6.71
C LEU A 18 -23.49 16.87 -6.76
N SER A 19 -23.89 17.84 -5.96
CA SER A 19 -24.02 17.87 -4.50
C SER A 19 -24.64 19.22 -4.14
N ALA A 20 -25.60 19.27 -3.22
CA ALA A 20 -26.01 20.53 -2.58
C ALA A 20 -25.51 20.52 -1.13
N CYS A 21 -24.54 21.36 -0.81
CA CYS A 21 -24.19 21.71 0.57
C CYS A 21 -25.19 22.75 1.08
N SER A 22 -25.66 22.61 2.31
CA SER A 22 -26.12 23.73 3.16
C SER A 22 -26.02 23.34 4.63
N ALA A 23 -25.50 24.28 5.40
CA ALA A 23 -25.17 24.20 6.82
C ALA A 23 -26.37 24.49 7.72
N THR A 24 -26.36 23.97 8.95
CA THR A 24 -26.94 24.64 10.14
C THR A 24 -26.20 24.18 11.41
N THR A 25 -25.63 25.16 12.11
CA THR A 25 -25.29 25.23 13.53
C THR A 25 -26.51 24.86 14.40
N ASP A 26 -26.29 24.28 15.60
CA ASP A 26 -27.03 24.61 16.85
C ASP A 26 -26.51 23.80 18.07
N ASP A 27 -26.54 24.50 19.21
CA ASP A 27 -26.05 24.25 20.58
C ASP A 27 -26.34 22.92 21.31
N LYS A 28 -25.43 22.56 22.24
CA LYS A 28 -25.85 22.20 23.61
C LYS A 28 -24.79 22.41 24.71
N SER A 29 -25.14 23.39 25.55
CA SER A 29 -24.76 23.71 26.93
C SER A 29 -24.36 22.54 27.85
N GLY A 30 -23.37 22.80 28.71
CA GLY A 30 -22.98 21.95 29.84
C GLY A 30 -21.89 22.58 30.74
N ASN A 31 -22.32 23.45 31.66
CA ASN A 31 -21.57 24.12 32.73
C ASN A 31 -21.00 23.16 33.81
N SER A 32 -19.77 23.40 34.30
CA SER A 32 -19.44 23.49 35.75
C SER A 32 -17.96 23.84 36.05
N SER A 33 -17.82 25.03 36.63
CA SER A 33 -17.01 25.48 37.78
C SER A 33 -15.56 25.04 38.04
N SER A 34 -14.77 26.09 38.24
CA SER A 34 -13.42 26.23 38.78
C SER A 34 -13.16 25.52 40.11
N ASP A 35 -11.91 25.09 40.32
CA ASP A 35 -11.24 25.26 41.61
C ASP A 35 -9.75 25.57 41.44
N LYS A 36 -9.24 26.41 42.33
CA LYS A 36 -7.95 27.10 42.29
C LYS A 36 -7.20 26.74 43.57
N GLY A 37 -6.12 25.97 43.45
CA GLY A 37 -5.24 25.63 44.58
C GLY A 37 -3.77 25.68 44.17
N ALA A 38 -3.00 26.53 44.85
CA ALA A 38 -1.59 26.76 44.64
C ALA A 38 -0.70 25.75 45.42
N SER A 39 0.47 25.45 44.84
CA SER A 39 1.79 25.22 45.45
C SER A 39 1.92 24.29 46.68
N VAL A 40 2.72 23.22 46.59
CA VAL A 40 4.14 23.16 47.02
C VAL A 40 4.79 21.81 46.70
N SER A 41 6.11 21.87 46.55
CA SER A 41 7.17 20.89 46.24
C SER A 41 7.24 19.67 47.18
N ASP A 42 7.78 18.52 46.72
CA ASP A 42 9.18 18.12 46.95
C ASP A 42 9.53 16.74 46.34
N THR A 43 10.83 16.52 46.17
CA THR A 43 11.57 15.28 45.86
C THR A 43 11.85 14.94 44.39
N ALA A 44 13.09 15.26 44.04
CA ALA A 44 13.86 14.80 42.91
C ALA A 44 13.90 13.26 42.79
N ASP A 45 14.00 12.74 41.56
CA ASP A 45 15.21 12.01 41.17
C ASP A 45 15.41 12.03 39.64
N LYS A 46 16.67 11.93 39.25
CA LYS A 46 17.25 12.31 37.97
C LYS A 46 17.76 11.05 37.29
N LYS A 47 17.30 10.81 36.06
CA LYS A 47 17.96 10.01 34.99
C LYS A 47 18.55 8.65 35.37
N THR A 48 18.06 7.58 34.76
CA THR A 48 18.95 6.71 33.95
C THR A 48 18.18 6.00 32.85
N ASP A 49 18.55 6.30 31.62
CA ASP A 49 18.32 5.53 30.40
C ASP A 49 18.80 4.07 30.53
N LYS A 50 17.94 3.10 30.19
CA LYS A 50 18.36 1.91 29.41
C LYS A 50 17.17 1.17 28.80
N LYS A 51 16.65 1.71 27.70
CA LYS A 51 15.88 0.94 26.72
C LYS A 51 16.86 0.00 26.02
N THR A 52 16.88 -1.27 26.41
CA THR A 52 17.63 -2.30 25.67
C THR A 52 16.65 -3.11 24.84
N ASP A 53 16.89 -3.04 23.54
CA ASP A 53 16.30 -3.72 22.41
C ASP A 53 15.73 -5.11 22.67
N LYS A 54 14.41 -5.23 22.51
CA LYS A 54 13.75 -6.49 22.24
C LYS A 54 13.97 -6.87 20.78
N LYS A 55 15.17 -7.36 20.47
CA LYS A 55 15.51 -8.07 19.23
C LYS A 55 14.60 -9.28 19.11
N THR A 56 13.45 -9.11 18.46
CA THR A 56 12.58 -10.21 18.09
C THR A 56 13.17 -10.83 16.83
N ASP A 57 14.15 -11.70 17.06
CA ASP A 57 14.64 -12.68 16.12
C ASP A 57 13.46 -13.61 15.78
N LYS A 58 12.65 -13.21 14.78
CA LYS A 58 11.55 -14.04 14.27
C LYS A 58 12.16 -15.15 13.43
N LYS A 59 12.64 -16.16 14.15
CA LYS A 59 13.00 -17.51 13.70
C LYS A 59 12.13 -17.91 12.50
N SER A 60 12.75 -17.87 11.32
CA SER A 60 12.19 -18.42 10.09
C SER A 60 11.91 -19.90 10.29
N ALA A 61 10.67 -20.23 10.62
CA ALA A 61 10.18 -21.60 10.61
C ALA A 61 10.04 -22.03 9.14
N LYS A 62 11.11 -22.64 8.62
CA LYS A 62 11.15 -23.27 7.29
C LYS A 62 10.24 -24.51 7.31
N LYS A 63 8.94 -24.33 7.02
CA LYS A 63 8.05 -25.42 6.60
C LYS A 63 8.34 -25.72 5.12
N PRO A 64 8.46 -26.99 4.69
CA PRO A 64 8.81 -27.29 3.31
C PRO A 64 7.72 -26.77 2.37
N ALA A 65 8.09 -25.82 1.51
CA ALA A 65 7.23 -25.28 0.48
C ALA A 65 6.88 -26.41 -0.50
N LYS A 66 5.63 -26.85 -0.43
CA LYS A 66 5.01 -27.74 -1.42
C LYS A 66 5.06 -27.01 -2.76
N LYS A 67 5.57 -27.64 -3.82
CA LYS A 67 5.64 -27.08 -5.18
C LYS A 67 4.26 -26.58 -5.62
N ALA A 68 4.05 -25.27 -5.56
CA ALA A 68 2.94 -24.55 -6.16
C ALA A 68 3.55 -23.47 -7.06
N ALA A 69 2.90 -23.19 -8.17
CA ALA A 69 3.35 -22.34 -9.27
C ALA A 69 4.03 -21.04 -8.81
N GLY A 70 5.36 -20.99 -8.92
CA GLY A 70 6.21 -19.81 -8.74
C GLY A 70 6.10 -19.06 -7.41
N SER A 71 7.08 -18.21 -7.12
CA SER A 71 6.93 -17.17 -6.09
C SER A 71 5.82 -16.17 -6.48
N GLN A 72 5.24 -15.43 -5.52
CA GLN A 72 4.28 -14.35 -5.84
C GLN A 72 4.87 -13.32 -6.81
N ALA A 73 6.17 -13.06 -6.69
CA ALA A 73 6.89 -12.20 -7.62
C ALA A 73 6.86 -12.75 -9.04
N GLU A 74 7.05 -14.06 -9.24
CA GLU A 74 6.95 -14.69 -10.56
C GLU A 74 5.53 -14.61 -11.13
N GLN A 75 4.51 -14.81 -10.31
CA GLN A 75 3.11 -14.69 -10.74
C GLN A 75 2.80 -13.27 -11.20
N PHE A 76 3.22 -12.27 -10.41
CA PHE A 76 3.02 -10.87 -10.75
C PHE A 76 3.80 -10.48 -12.02
N LYS A 77 5.09 -10.82 -12.10
CA LYS A 77 5.91 -10.59 -13.30
C LYS A 77 5.29 -11.26 -14.54
N ALA A 78 4.79 -12.49 -14.41
CA ALA A 78 4.16 -13.21 -15.51
C ALA A 78 2.87 -12.51 -15.99
N PHE A 79 2.05 -12.00 -15.07
CA PHE A 79 0.87 -11.21 -15.39
C PHE A 79 1.24 -9.94 -16.18
N VAL A 80 2.21 -9.16 -15.69
CA VAL A 80 2.63 -7.92 -16.34
C VAL A 80 3.32 -8.19 -17.68
N ASN A 81 4.11 -9.26 -17.79
CA ASN A 81 4.70 -9.66 -19.06
C ASN A 81 3.65 -10.00 -20.13
N LYS A 82 2.49 -10.51 -19.72
CA LYS A 82 1.39 -10.85 -20.63
C LYS A 82 0.50 -9.64 -20.96
N ASN A 83 0.17 -8.81 -19.99
CA ASN A 83 -0.88 -7.79 -20.12
C ASN A 83 -0.37 -6.34 -20.07
N GLY A 84 0.80 -6.10 -19.47
CA GLY A 84 1.31 -4.76 -19.20
C GLY A 84 2.02 -4.08 -20.37
N SER A 85 2.30 -2.79 -20.19
CA SER A 85 3.06 -1.97 -21.13
C SER A 85 4.55 -2.31 -21.14
N ALA A 86 5.29 -1.89 -22.17
CA ALA A 86 6.74 -2.13 -22.25
C ALA A 86 7.50 -1.54 -21.04
N LYS A 87 7.04 -0.38 -20.53
CA LYS A 87 7.65 0.28 -19.37
C LYS A 87 7.37 -0.49 -18.08
N GLU A 88 6.15 -0.98 -17.89
CA GLU A 88 5.82 -1.83 -16.74
C GLU A 88 6.62 -3.13 -16.76
N LYS A 89 6.78 -3.78 -17.93
CA LYS A 89 7.60 -4.99 -18.06
C LYS A 89 9.05 -4.75 -17.65
N SER A 90 9.61 -3.61 -18.06
CA SER A 90 10.95 -3.20 -17.62
C SER A 90 10.98 -2.98 -16.11
N ALA A 91 9.99 -2.29 -15.55
CA ALA A 91 9.93 -2.00 -14.12
C ALA A 91 9.79 -3.28 -13.27
N VAL A 92 8.92 -4.22 -13.64
CA VAL A 92 8.74 -5.45 -12.86
C VAL A 92 9.93 -6.41 -12.95
N ALA A 93 10.84 -6.24 -13.92
CA ALA A 93 12.07 -7.03 -13.98
C ALA A 93 12.91 -6.86 -12.70
N HIS A 94 12.91 -5.64 -12.14
CA HIS A 94 13.62 -5.22 -10.93
C HIS A 94 13.04 -5.75 -9.62
N ILE A 95 11.85 -6.38 -9.66
CA ILE A 95 11.23 -6.92 -8.44
C ILE A 95 12.02 -8.13 -7.95
N THR A 96 12.51 -8.08 -6.73
CA THR A 96 13.23 -9.20 -6.10
C THR A 96 12.28 -10.07 -5.27
N LYS A 97 11.20 -9.49 -4.72
CA LYS A 97 10.25 -10.20 -3.87
C LYS A 97 8.88 -9.53 -3.87
N VAL A 98 7.82 -10.34 -3.77
CA VAL A 98 6.46 -9.88 -3.48
C VAL A 98 5.93 -10.69 -2.31
N GLN A 99 5.25 -10.04 -1.37
CA GLN A 99 4.64 -10.66 -0.19
C GLN A 99 3.27 -10.05 0.09
N GLY A 100 2.38 -10.82 0.70
CA GLY A 100 1.07 -10.34 1.15
C GLY A 100 0.00 -10.30 0.05
N ALA A 101 0.39 -10.38 -1.23
CA ALA A 101 -0.53 -10.32 -2.37
C ALA A 101 -1.50 -11.51 -2.48
N ASP A 102 -1.22 -12.61 -1.76
CA ASP A 102 -2.07 -13.80 -1.71
C ASP A 102 -3.21 -13.71 -0.69
N LYS A 103 -3.12 -12.78 0.26
CA LYS A 103 -4.08 -12.64 1.35
C LYS A 103 -4.96 -11.43 1.07
N GLN A 104 -6.19 -11.70 0.66
CA GLN A 104 -7.20 -10.67 0.44
C GLN A 104 -8.42 -10.94 1.32
N ASN A 105 -8.76 -9.98 2.17
CA ASN A 105 -9.97 -9.96 2.99
C ASN A 105 -10.83 -8.70 2.76
N ASP A 106 -10.43 -7.82 1.83
CA ASP A 106 -11.11 -6.57 1.45
C ASP A 106 -11.26 -5.52 2.57
N VAL A 107 -10.57 -5.71 3.70
CA VAL A 107 -10.64 -4.81 4.87
C VAL A 107 -9.35 -4.03 5.08
N MET A 108 -8.19 -4.71 5.05
CA MET A 108 -6.86 -4.10 5.24
C MET A 108 -5.82 -4.98 4.53
N ASP A 109 -5.95 -5.07 3.20
CA ASP A 109 -5.02 -5.89 2.42
C ASP A 109 -3.72 -5.14 2.20
N THR A 110 -2.60 -5.83 2.44
CA THR A 110 -1.28 -5.21 2.30
C THR A 110 -0.41 -6.08 1.41
N ALA A 111 0.23 -5.45 0.44
CA ALA A 111 1.18 -6.08 -0.43
C ALA A 111 2.51 -5.33 -0.36
N ASP A 112 3.58 -6.06 -0.09
CA ASP A 112 4.93 -5.51 -0.07
C ASP A 112 5.70 -6.01 -1.29
N VAL A 113 6.21 -5.08 -2.09
CA VAL A 113 7.01 -5.33 -3.28
C VAL A 113 8.42 -4.81 -3.05
N TYR A 114 9.40 -5.68 -3.09
CA TYR A 114 10.81 -5.33 -2.92
C TYR A 114 11.49 -5.30 -4.28
N THR A 115 12.33 -4.30 -4.49
CA THR A 115 13.04 -4.09 -5.75
C THR A 115 14.55 -4.03 -5.51
N ASP A 116 15.33 -3.99 -6.59
CA ASP A 116 16.76 -3.68 -6.56
C ASP A 116 17.07 -2.20 -6.84
N PHE A 117 16.05 -1.33 -6.84
CA PHE A 117 16.23 0.11 -6.97
C PHE A 117 16.99 0.70 -5.77
N THR A 118 17.49 1.93 -5.94
CA THR A 118 18.21 2.65 -4.88
C THR A 118 17.72 4.10 -4.78
N GLY A 119 17.85 4.67 -3.58
CA GLY A 119 17.62 6.10 -3.32
C GLY A 119 16.23 6.45 -2.79
N GLY A 120 15.43 5.47 -2.37
CA GLY A 120 14.11 5.72 -1.76
C GLY A 120 13.16 6.55 -2.62
N LEU A 121 12.32 7.35 -1.97
CA LEU A 121 11.25 8.16 -2.60
C LEU A 121 11.75 9.18 -3.64
N MET A 122 12.98 9.70 -3.49
CA MET A 122 13.56 10.70 -4.39
C MET A 122 14.64 10.12 -5.31
N GLY A 123 14.83 8.81 -5.30
CA GLY A 123 15.81 8.10 -6.11
C GLY A 123 15.35 7.87 -7.54
N GLU A 124 16.26 7.39 -8.38
CA GLU A 124 15.97 7.03 -9.77
C GLU A 124 14.89 5.93 -9.89
N GLY A 125 14.70 5.15 -8.81
CA GLY A 125 13.68 4.12 -8.69
C GLY A 125 12.25 4.64 -8.55
N ALA A 126 12.02 5.93 -8.29
CA ALA A 126 10.68 6.47 -8.02
C ALA A 126 9.73 6.32 -9.21
N ALA A 127 10.15 6.76 -10.40
CA ALA A 127 9.33 6.66 -11.61
C ALA A 127 8.98 5.21 -12.01
N PRO A 128 9.93 4.24 -12.03
CA PRO A 128 9.57 2.86 -12.32
C PRO A 128 8.76 2.21 -11.18
N ALA A 129 8.92 2.62 -9.92
CA ALA A 129 8.10 2.11 -8.82
C ALA A 129 6.62 2.49 -8.95
N GLU A 130 6.30 3.68 -9.48
CA GLU A 130 4.92 4.07 -9.85
C GLU A 130 4.32 3.16 -10.93
N LEU A 131 5.13 2.70 -11.88
CA LEU A 131 4.67 1.74 -12.89
C LEU A 131 4.39 0.37 -12.27
N ILE A 132 5.19 -0.03 -11.28
CA ILE A 132 4.97 -1.28 -10.53
C ILE A 132 3.66 -1.22 -9.77
N THR A 133 3.38 -0.13 -9.04
CA THR A 133 2.11 0.02 -8.32
C THR A 133 0.94 0.05 -9.28
N SER A 134 1.02 0.79 -10.39
CA SER A 134 -0.01 0.81 -11.43
C SER A 134 -0.33 -0.59 -11.96
N ALA A 135 0.70 -1.35 -12.35
CA ALA A 135 0.51 -2.72 -12.84
C ALA A 135 -0.03 -3.67 -11.76
N PHE A 136 0.25 -3.40 -10.49
CA PHE A 136 -0.30 -4.16 -9.36
C PHE A 136 -1.81 -3.99 -9.24
N LYS A 137 -2.33 -2.77 -9.45
CA LYS A 137 -3.79 -2.47 -9.46
C LYS A 137 -4.53 -3.23 -10.57
N ASP A 138 -3.86 -3.47 -11.69
CA ASP A 138 -4.41 -4.28 -12.78
C ASP A 138 -4.40 -5.78 -12.46
N TRP A 139 -3.45 -6.22 -11.62
CA TRP A 139 -3.33 -7.63 -11.24
C TRP A 139 -4.27 -8.03 -10.10
N LYS A 140 -4.41 -7.15 -9.11
CA LYS A 140 -5.15 -7.37 -7.87
C LYS A 140 -5.91 -6.12 -7.50
N GLN A 141 -7.11 -6.31 -6.95
CA GLN A 141 -7.96 -5.24 -6.46
C GLN A 141 -8.43 -5.54 -5.05
N SER A 142 -8.51 -4.51 -4.20
CA SER A 142 -9.09 -4.57 -2.87
C SER A 142 -9.74 -3.22 -2.52
N LYS A 143 -10.77 -3.22 -1.69
CA LYS A 143 -11.46 -1.97 -1.31
C LYS A 143 -10.58 -1.04 -0.47
N ASN A 144 -9.68 -1.63 0.32
CA ASN A 144 -8.78 -0.92 1.23
C ASN A 144 -7.39 -1.56 1.15
N GLY A 145 -6.98 -1.94 -0.07
CA GLY A 145 -5.68 -2.55 -0.34
C GLY A 145 -4.60 -1.50 -0.42
N LEU A 146 -3.42 -1.79 0.11
CA LEU A 146 -2.27 -0.91 0.06
C LEU A 146 -1.02 -1.66 -0.40
N VAL A 147 -0.48 -1.28 -1.56
CA VAL A 147 0.76 -1.84 -2.10
C VAL A 147 1.91 -0.88 -1.85
N THR A 148 2.95 -1.37 -1.18
CA THR A 148 4.18 -0.62 -0.88
C THR A 148 5.32 -1.17 -1.70
N VAL A 149 6.04 -0.28 -2.40
CA VAL A 149 7.27 -0.63 -3.12
C VAL A 149 8.47 -0.14 -2.32
N TYR A 150 9.39 -1.05 -2.05
CA TYR A 150 10.62 -0.79 -1.32
C TYR A 150 11.84 -0.90 -2.24
N ASP A 151 12.85 -0.11 -1.95
CA ASP A 151 14.17 -0.17 -2.58
C ASP A 151 15.01 -1.35 -2.02
N ALA A 152 16.23 -1.50 -2.54
CA ALA A 152 17.15 -2.56 -2.14
C ALA A 152 17.57 -2.50 -0.67
N SER A 153 17.51 -1.31 -0.05
CA SER A 153 17.79 -1.08 1.37
C SER A 153 16.58 -1.32 2.27
N GLY A 154 15.40 -1.55 1.66
CA GLY A 154 14.13 -1.67 2.37
C GLY A 154 13.49 -0.31 2.69
N GLU A 155 13.96 0.78 2.10
CA GLU A 155 13.32 2.09 2.21
C GLU A 155 12.10 2.15 1.29
N THR A 156 11.00 2.72 1.76
CA THR A 156 9.81 2.92 0.93
C THR A 156 10.12 3.91 -0.19
N ILE A 157 9.89 3.48 -1.43
CA ILE A 157 9.96 4.34 -2.61
C ILE A 157 8.58 4.97 -2.84
N THR A 158 7.55 4.13 -2.94
CA THR A 158 6.18 4.61 -3.18
C THR A 158 5.17 3.64 -2.58
N ASN A 159 3.95 4.12 -2.43
CA ASN A 159 2.83 3.39 -1.91
C ASN A 159 1.55 3.82 -2.62
N SER A 160 0.64 2.89 -2.85
CA SER A 160 -0.60 3.17 -3.56
C SER A 160 -1.71 2.21 -3.16
N GLU A 161 -2.94 2.71 -3.21
CA GLU A 161 -4.12 1.86 -3.07
C GLU A 161 -4.30 0.98 -4.31
N PHE A 162 -4.75 -0.26 -4.13
CA PHE A 162 -5.03 -1.22 -5.21
C PHE A 162 -6.35 -1.94 -5.00
#